data_AF-A0A5K0ZEY9-F1
#
_entry.id   AF-A0A5K0ZEY9-F1
#
_cell.length_a   1.000
_cell.length_b   1.000
_cell.length_c   1.000
_cell.angle_alpha   90.00
_cell.angle_beta   90.00
_cell.angle_gamma   90.00
#
_symmetry.space_group_name_H-M   'P 1'
#
loop_
_entity.id
_entity.type
_entity.pdbx_description
1 polymer ?
#
loop_
_entity_poly.entity_id
_entity_poly.type
_entity_poly.pdbx_seq_one_letter_code
_entity_poly.pdbx_strand_id
1 'polypeptide(L)'
;MMWNTSQNCHREFDGAIFMCNRETKKECLARGLFGLPPSQAQFVQKIKSGMILFLFEYEERKLFGVFEASSDGGIGIVPEAFSSSGKSFSSQ
;
A
#
# COMPACT_ATOMS: atom_id res chain seq x y z
N MET A 1 27.36 -13.24 7.07
CA MET A 1 26.77 -12.15 7.86
C MET A 1 25.39 -12.60 8.32
N MET A 2 25.24 -12.97 9.57
CA MET A 2 23.93 -13.21 10.20
C MET A 2 23.68 -12.02 11.12
N TRP A 3 22.62 -11.26 10.89
CA TRP A 3 22.22 -10.22 11.83
C TRP A 3 21.37 -10.87 12.92
N ASN A 4 21.87 -10.78 14.16
CA ASN A 4 21.16 -11.20 15.35
C ASN A 4 20.45 -9.98 15.93
N THR A 5 19.11 -9.99 15.98
CA THR A 5 18.33 -8.88 16.53
C THR A 5 17.96 -9.21 17.97
N SER A 6 18.86 -8.89 18.89
CA SER A 6 18.50 -8.77 20.30
C SER A 6 17.47 -7.64 20.45
N GLN A 7 16.42 -7.90 21.22
CA GLN A 7 15.35 -6.95 21.55
C GLN A 7 15.94 -5.61 22.02
N ASN A 8 15.72 -4.57 21.23
CA ASN A 8 15.89 -3.18 21.58
C ASN A 8 14.74 -2.42 20.94
N CYS A 9 14.24 -1.36 21.59
CA CYS A 9 13.00 -0.63 21.34
C CYS A 9 12.91 0.08 19.96
N HIS A 10 13.12 -0.65 18.87
CA HIS A 10 12.94 -0.19 17.52
C HIS A 10 11.45 -0.09 17.24
N ARG A 11 10.95 1.11 16.90
CA ARG A 11 9.83 1.15 15.97
C ARG A 11 10.32 0.41 14.72
N GLU A 12 9.82 -0.80 14.50
CA GLU A 12 10.05 -1.54 13.27
C GLU A 12 9.50 -0.64 12.16
N PHE A 13 10.39 -0.02 11.38
CA PHE A 13 9.97 0.78 10.23
C PHE A 13 9.57 -0.20 9.15
N ASP A 14 8.37 -0.75 9.29
CA ASP A 14 7.79 -1.66 8.32
C ASP A 14 7.43 -0.88 7.06
N GLY A 15 7.76 -1.48 5.91
CA GLY A 15 7.51 -0.91 4.60
C GLY A 15 6.74 -1.84 3.69
N ALA A 16 5.95 -1.28 2.78
CA ALA A 16 5.18 -2.03 1.79
C ALA A 16 5.29 -1.41 0.40
N ILE A 17 5.35 -2.27 -0.62
CA ILE A 17 5.33 -1.83 -2.03
C ILE A 17 3.99 -2.22 -2.63
N PHE A 18 3.25 -1.22 -3.12
CA PHE A 18 2.03 -1.40 -3.88
C PHE A 18 2.34 -1.34 -5.36
N MET A 19 1.79 -2.27 -6.13
CA MET A 19 1.93 -2.28 -7.59
C MET A 19 0.71 -1.63 -8.24
N CYS A 20 0.94 -0.79 -9.23
CA CYS A 20 -0.09 -0.15 -10.03
C CYS A 20 0.28 -0.13 -11.51
N ASN A 21 -0.71 0.14 -12.35
CA ASN A 21 -0.50 0.44 -13.77
C ASN A 21 -0.71 1.94 -14.02
N ARG A 22 -0.55 2.39 -15.27
CA ARG A 22 -0.75 3.81 -15.62
C ARG A 22 -2.14 4.35 -15.30
N GLU A 23 -3.17 3.50 -15.39
CA GLU A 23 -4.56 3.87 -15.11
C GLU A 23 -4.75 4.09 -13.59
N THR A 24 -4.46 3.09 -12.77
CA THR A 24 -4.67 3.13 -11.33
C THR A 24 -3.69 4.04 -10.61
N LYS A 25 -2.47 4.25 -11.16
CA LYS A 25 -1.50 5.23 -10.63
C LYS A 25 -2.12 6.61 -10.44
N LYS A 26 -2.92 7.08 -11.42
CA LYS A 26 -3.52 8.42 -11.35
C LYS A 26 -4.43 8.53 -10.13
N GLU A 27 -5.24 7.51 -9.88
CA GLU A 27 -6.13 7.46 -8.73
C GLU A 27 -5.34 7.34 -7.42
N CYS A 28 -4.30 6.50 -7.37
CA CYS A 28 -3.45 6.37 -6.17
C CYS A 28 -2.83 7.70 -5.77
N LEU A 29 -2.25 8.44 -6.72
CA LEU A 29 -1.58 9.69 -6.44
C LEU A 29 -2.54 10.86 -6.19
N ALA A 30 -3.69 10.89 -6.89
CA ALA A 30 -4.66 11.99 -6.73
C ALA A 30 -5.45 11.88 -5.43
N ARG A 31 -5.76 10.66 -4.98
CA ARG A 31 -6.58 10.41 -3.78
C ARG A 31 -5.77 9.96 -2.57
N GLY A 32 -4.48 9.65 -2.75
CA GLY A 32 -3.66 9.03 -1.71
C GLY A 32 -4.12 7.62 -1.35
N LEU A 33 -4.78 6.91 -2.28
CA LEU A 33 -5.35 5.57 -2.03
C LEU A 33 -4.48 4.48 -2.61
N PHE A 34 -4.03 3.57 -1.76
CA PHE A 34 -3.17 2.49 -2.16
C PHE A 34 -3.91 1.21 -1.88
N GLY A 35 -4.23 0.44 -2.92
CA GLY A 35 -5.10 -0.71 -2.76
C GLY A 35 -4.73 -1.90 -3.61
N LEU A 36 -5.24 -3.05 -3.18
CA LEU A 36 -5.09 -4.32 -3.88
C LEU A 36 -6.46 -5.00 -4.03
N PRO A 37 -6.60 -5.89 -5.03
CA PRO A 37 -7.81 -6.69 -5.18
C PRO A 37 -8.13 -7.49 -3.90
N PRO A 38 -9.41 -7.84 -3.65
CA PRO A 38 -9.84 -8.61 -2.47
C PRO A 38 -9.04 -9.88 -2.19
N SER A 39 -8.54 -10.55 -3.23
CA SER A 39 -7.71 -11.75 -3.09
C SER A 39 -6.40 -11.51 -2.33
N GLN A 40 -5.98 -10.26 -2.18
CA GLN A 40 -4.78 -9.85 -1.44
C GLN A 40 -5.11 -9.01 -0.20
N ALA A 41 -6.36 -9.05 0.29
CA ALA A 41 -6.77 -8.29 1.48
C ALA A 41 -5.90 -8.57 2.71
N GLN A 42 -5.36 -9.79 2.85
CA GLN A 42 -4.43 -10.14 3.94
C GLN A 42 -3.13 -9.33 3.92
N PHE A 43 -2.68 -8.87 2.75
CA PHE A 43 -1.54 -7.96 2.66
C PHE A 43 -1.91 -6.59 3.19
N VAL A 44 -3.04 -6.04 2.74
CA VAL A 44 -3.50 -4.71 3.13
C VAL A 44 -3.79 -4.64 4.63
N GLN A 45 -4.33 -5.70 5.24
CA GLN A 45 -4.57 -5.76 6.69
C GLN A 45 -3.30 -5.67 7.56
N LYS A 46 -2.12 -5.93 6.97
CA LYS A 46 -0.83 -5.77 7.67
C LYS A 46 -0.34 -4.32 7.64
N ILE A 47 -0.92 -3.46 6.80
CA ILE A 47 -0.57 -2.05 6.77
C ILE A 47 -1.06 -1.37 8.03
N LYS A 48 -0.15 -0.65 8.69
CA LYS A 48 -0.37 0.11 9.91
C LYS A 48 -0.06 1.57 9.67
N SER A 49 -0.81 2.44 10.35
CA SER A 49 -0.54 3.87 10.36
C SER A 49 0.94 4.12 10.70
N GLY A 50 1.60 5.00 9.95
CA GLY A 50 3.03 5.30 10.11
C GLY A 50 3.98 4.39 9.32
N MET A 51 3.48 3.33 8.67
CA MET A 51 4.30 2.51 7.76
C MET A 51 4.73 3.28 6.52
N ILE A 52 5.92 2.95 6.01
CA ILE A 52 6.43 3.55 4.78
C ILE A 52 5.90 2.78 3.56
N LEU A 53 5.23 3.47 2.67
CA LEU A 53 4.64 2.91 1.47
C LEU A 53 5.39 3.39 0.24
N PHE A 54 5.56 2.49 -0.73
CA PHE A 54 6.08 2.81 -2.05
C PHE A 54 5.06 2.42 -3.11
N LEU A 55 4.95 3.22 -4.18
CA LEU A 55 4.10 2.90 -5.32
C LEU A 55 4.97 2.52 -6.52
N PHE A 56 4.97 1.25 -6.91
CA PHE A 56 5.65 0.81 -8.12
C PHE A 56 4.68 0.77 -9.31
N GLU A 57 4.96 1.57 -10.34
CA GLU A 57 4.23 1.52 -11.60
C GLU A 57 4.98 0.59 -12.56
N TYR A 58 4.35 -0.53 -12.93
CA TYR A 58 5.05 -1.64 -13.58
C TYR A 58 5.18 -1.51 -15.11
N GLU A 59 4.39 -0.66 -15.77
CA GLU A 59 4.49 -0.47 -17.22
C GLU A 59 5.71 0.38 -17.59
N GLU A 60 5.98 1.45 -16.85
CA GLU A 60 7.19 2.29 -16.97
C GLU A 60 8.33 1.80 -16.08
N ARG A 61 8.08 0.83 -15.18
CA ARG A 61 9.03 0.31 -14.18
C ARG A 61 9.59 1.42 -13.29
N LYS A 62 8.73 2.31 -12.83
CA LYS A 62 9.10 3.46 -11.99
C LYS A 62 8.60 3.27 -10.57
N LEU A 63 9.51 3.45 -9.61
CA LEU A 63 9.17 3.53 -8.20
C LEU A 63 8.83 4.98 -7.86
N PHE A 64 7.57 5.22 -7.55
CA PHE A 64 7.06 6.50 -7.09
C PHE A 64 7.04 6.54 -5.57
N GLY A 65 7.80 7.52 -5.05
CA GLY A 65 7.63 8.11 -3.73
C GLY A 65 7.95 7.24 -2.51
N VAL A 66 8.06 7.95 -1.39
CA VAL A 66 8.00 7.47 -0.02
C VAL A 66 6.76 8.11 0.56
N PHE A 67 5.72 7.32 0.82
CA PHE A 67 4.49 7.79 1.45
C PHE A 67 4.41 7.22 2.87
N GLU A 68 3.69 7.88 3.75
CA GLU A 68 3.40 7.35 5.08
C GLU A 68 1.93 6.91 5.12
N ALA A 69 1.67 5.69 5.58
CA ALA A 69 0.31 5.19 5.76
C ALA A 69 -0.43 6.07 6.77
N SER A 70 -1.49 6.73 6.33
CA SER A 70 -2.29 7.63 7.19
C SER A 70 -3.28 6.87 8.08
N SER A 71 -3.52 5.59 7.78
CA SER A 71 -4.39 4.70 8.54
C SER A 71 -3.90 3.26 8.47
N ASP A 72 -4.49 2.41 9.30
CA ASP A 72 -4.41 0.96 9.10
C ASP A 72 -5.12 0.56 7.81
N GLY A 73 -4.61 -0.46 7.12
CA GLY A 73 -5.23 -0.98 5.92
C GLY A 73 -6.43 -1.89 6.21
N GLY A 74 -7.42 -1.84 5.32
CA GLY A 74 -8.69 -2.52 5.51
C GLY A 74 -9.47 -2.72 4.23
N ILE A 75 -10.58 -3.45 4.31
CA ILE A 75 -11.48 -3.71 3.18
C ILE A 75 -12.53 -2.60 3.15
N GLY A 76 -12.75 -1.97 2.00
CA GLY A 76 -13.85 -1.02 1.82
C GLY A 76 -13.71 0.28 2.62
N ILE A 77 -12.48 0.71 2.94
CA ILE A 77 -12.22 2.01 3.59
C ILE A 77 -12.82 3.14 2.75
N VAL A 78 -12.66 3.04 1.42
CA VAL A 78 -13.29 3.95 0.47
C VAL A 78 -14.19 3.13 -0.47
N PRO A 79 -15.52 3.22 -0.32
CA PRO A 79 -16.49 2.42 -1.09
C PRO A 79 -16.36 2.57 -2.61
N GLU A 80 -15.86 3.71 -3.08
CA GLU A 80 -15.68 4.04 -4.51
C GLU A 80 -14.21 3.96 -4.97
N ALA A 81 -13.34 3.27 -4.24
CA ALA A 81 -11.96 3.09 -4.67
C ALA A 81 -11.89 2.15 -5.89
N PHE A 82 -11.20 2.59 -6.95
CA PHE A 82 -10.92 1.80 -8.15
C PHE A 82 -12.18 1.22 -8.83
N SER A 83 -13.28 1.95 -8.77
CA SER A 83 -14.61 1.53 -9.27
C SER A 83 -14.63 1.19 -10.77
N SER A 84 -13.69 1.72 -11.57
CA SER A 84 -13.53 1.38 -12.99
C SER A 84 -13.23 -0.10 -13.24
N SER A 85 -12.75 -0.82 -12.22
CA SER A 85 -12.42 -2.25 -12.32
C SER A 85 -13.51 -3.20 -11.82
N GLY A 86 -14.64 -2.67 -11.34
CA GLY A 86 -15.82 -3.44 -10.92
C GLY A 86 -15.65 -4.30 -9.66
N LYS A 87 -14.63 -4.02 -8.83
CA LYS A 87 -14.33 -4.77 -7.59
C LYS A 87 -14.32 -3.83 -6.39
N SER A 88 -14.65 -4.37 -5.21
CA SER A 88 -14.39 -3.68 -3.94
C SER A 88 -12.91 -3.83 -3.59
N PHE A 89 -12.20 -2.76 -3.26
CA PHE A 89 -10.76 -2.84 -2.98
C PHE A 89 -10.48 -2.78 -1.49
N SER A 90 -9.40 -3.46 -1.09
CA SER A 90 -8.76 -3.18 0.18
C SER A 90 -7.78 -2.03 -0.04
N SER A 91 -7.81 -1.01 0.81
CA SER A 91 -6.95 0.16 0.68
C SER A 91 -6.41 0.65 2.02
N GLN A 92 -5.45 1.57 1.94
CA GLN A 92 -5.06 2.51 2.99
C GLN A 92 -4.83 3.89 2.38
#